data_AF-A0A9K3GJR9-F1
#
_entry.id   AF-A0A9K3GJR9-F1
#
_cell.length_a   1.000
_cell.length_b   1.000
_cell.length_c   1.000
_cell.angle_alpha   90.00
_cell.angle_beta   90.00
_cell.angle_gamma   90.00
#
_symmetry.space_group_name_H-M   'P 1'
#
loop_
_entity.id
_entity.type
_entity.pdbx_description
1 polymer ?
#
loop_
_entity_poly.entity_id
_entity_poly.type
_entity_poly.pdbx_seq_one_letter_code
_entity_poly.pdbx_strand_id
1 'polypeptide(L)' 'MGLSQDGIFYVSILIALCMAWGIGANDTANALGTSVGSGALGIRGAIIIGAICEFSGAVLLGGGVASTVAKGIVDP' A
#
# COMPACT_ATOMS: atom_id res chain seq x y z
N MET A 1 14.74 -5.42 28.04
CA MET A 1 15.20 -4.29 27.22
C MET A 1 14.07 -3.96 26.25
N GLY A 2 13.01 -3.34 26.76
CA GLY A 2 11.85 -2.96 25.93
C GLY A 2 12.20 -1.68 25.19
N LEU A 3 11.90 -1.62 23.90
CA LEU A 3 11.92 -0.35 23.17
C LEU A 3 11.03 0.65 23.92
N SER A 4 11.49 1.90 24.06
CA SER A 4 10.63 2.97 24.57
C SER A 4 9.37 3.06 23.71
N GLN A 5 8.29 3.59 24.27
CA GLN A 5 7.02 3.74 23.56
C GLN A 5 7.20 4.51 22.23
N ASP A 6 8.11 5.48 22.22
CA ASP A 6 8.55 6.21 21.02
C ASP A 6 9.28 5.31 20.02
N GLY A 7 10.16 4.43 20.51
CA GLY A 7 10.87 3.46 19.68
C GLY A 7 9.93 2.48 18.97
N ILE A 8 8.88 2.02 19.65
CA ILE A 8 7.85 1.15 19.05
C ILE A 8 7.09 1.89 17.96
N PHE A 9 6.75 3.16 18.17
CA PHE A 9 6.06 3.99 17.18
C PHE A 9 6.88 4.22 15.91
N TYR A 10 8.18 4.51 16.03
CA TYR A 10 9.04 4.69 14.85
C TYR A 10 9.25 3.38 14.08
N VAL A 11 9.42 2.26 14.78
CA VAL A 11 9.59 0.94 14.16
C VAL A 11 8.30 0.51 13.43
N SER A 12 7.12 0.76 14.00
CA SER A 12 5.86 0.41 13.35
C SER A 12 5.61 1.23 12.08
N ILE A 13 5.98 2.52 12.05
CA ILE A 13 5.94 3.33 10.83
C ILE A 13 6.87 2.74 9.75
N LEU A 14 8.10 2.38 10.11
CA LEU A 14 9.05 1.81 9.16
C LEU A 14 8.53 0.50 8.56
N ILE A 15 7.98 -0.39 9.39
CA ILE A 15 7.39 -1.65 8.92
C ILE A 15 6.18 -1.38 8.01
N ALA A 16 5.30 -0.45 8.39
CA ALA A 16 4.14 -0.08 7.59
C ALA A 16 4.53 0.46 6.22
N LEU A 17 5.57 1.30 6.14
CA LEU A 17 6.10 1.82 4.87
C LEU A 17 6.69 0.70 3.99
N CYS A 18 7.46 -0.21 4.58
CA CYS A 18 7.99 -1.37 3.86
C CYS A 18 6.88 -2.26 3.29
N MET A 19 5.81 -2.50 4.07
CA MET A 19 4.65 -3.26 3.58
C MET A 19 3.90 -2.52 2.48
N ALA A 20 3.65 -1.22 2.65
CA ALA A 20 2.97 -0.40 1.65
C ALA A 20 3.70 -0.43 0.30
N TRP A 21 5.04 -0.37 0.32
CA TRP A 21 5.87 -0.51 -0.88
C TRP A 21 5.68 -1.87 -1.57
N GLY A 22 5.77 -2.95 -0.80
CA GLY A 22 5.65 -4.31 -1.33
C GLY A 22 4.26 -4.60 -1.90
N ILE A 23 3.20 -4.18 -1.20
CA ILE A 23 1.81 -4.36 -1.61
C ILE A 23 1.52 -3.56 -2.88
N GLY A 24 1.84 -2.25 -2.90
CA GLY A 24 1.55 -1.42 -4.08
C GLY A 24 2.28 -1.88 -5.34
N ALA A 25 3.50 -2.42 -5.21
CA ALA A 25 4.21 -3.01 -6.33
C ALA A 25 3.52 -4.29 -6.86
N ASN A 26 3.02 -5.15 -5.97
CA ASN A 26 2.28 -6.36 -6.33
C ASN A 26 0.95 -6.02 -7.00
N ASP A 27 0.20 -5.09 -6.42
CA ASP A 27 -1.11 -4.66 -6.89
C ASP A 27 -1.01 -3.98 -8.26
N THR A 28 -0.03 -3.08 -8.45
CA THR A 28 0.22 -2.43 -9.74
C THR A 28 0.57 -3.47 -10.83
N ALA A 29 1.37 -4.49 -10.50
CA ALA A 29 1.71 -5.55 -11.45
C ALA A 29 0.50 -6.42 -11.80
N ASN A 30 -0.36 -6.72 -10.83
CA ASN A 30 -1.59 -7.48 -11.04
C ASN A 30 -2.62 -6.70 -11.86
N ALA A 31 -2.78 -5.40 -11.60
CA ALA A 31 -3.76 -4.56 -12.27
C ALA A 31 -3.34 -4.12 -13.68
N LEU A 32 -2.05 -3.81 -13.89
CA LEU A 32 -1.55 -3.22 -15.14
C LEU A 32 -0.63 -4.16 -15.94
N GLY A 33 -0.31 -5.34 -15.42
CA GLY A 33 0.59 -6.30 -16.07
C GLY A 33 0.07 -6.78 -17.42
N THR A 34 -1.24 -6.99 -17.57
CA THR A 34 -1.86 -7.38 -18.86
C THR A 34 -1.89 -6.24 -19.86
N SER A 35 -2.15 -5.00 -19.41
CA SER A 35 -2.11 -3.80 -20.24
C SER A 35 -0.71 -3.51 -20.76
N VAL A 36 0.31 -3.73 -19.93
CA VAL A 36 1.72 -3.61 -20.33
C VAL A 36 2.14 -4.79 -21.21
N GLY A 37 1.78 -6.02 -20.84
CA GLY A 37 2.14 -7.24 -21.56
C GLY A 37 1.50 -7.35 -22.95
N SER A 38 0.33 -6.73 -23.15
CA SER A 38 -0.34 -6.63 -24.46
C SER A 38 0.18 -5.49 -25.35
N GLY A 39 1.05 -4.62 -24.82
CA GLY A 39 1.54 -3.44 -25.52
C GLY A 39 0.54 -2.27 -25.58
N ALA A 40 -0.63 -2.38 -24.94
CA ALA A 40 -1.61 -1.29 -24.85
C ALA A 40 -1.10 -0.11 -24.02
N LEU A 41 -0.23 -0.37 -23.04
CA LEU A 41 0.43 0.63 -22.20
C LEU A 41 1.92 0.37 -22.09
N GLY A 42 2.73 1.42 -22.15
CA GLY A 42 4.15 1.33 -21.82
C GLY A 42 4.37 1.23 -20.30
N ILE A 43 5.49 0.62 -19.89
CA ILE A 43 5.87 0.46 -18.46
C ILE A 43 5.83 1.80 -17.71
N ARG A 44 6.39 2.86 -18.30
CA ARG A 44 6.40 4.20 -17.67
C ARG A 44 5.00 4.79 -17.48
N GLY A 45 4.11 4.58 -18.46
CA GLY A 45 2.72 5.04 -18.38
C GLY A 45 1.94 4.28 -17.31
N ALA A 46 2.15 2.96 -17.25
CA ALA A 46 1.54 2.12 -16.21
C ALA A 46 1.99 2.53 -14.80
N ILE A 47 3.27 2.85 -14.59
CA ILE A 47 3.75 3.32 -13.28
C ILE A 47 3.08 4.64 -12.88
N ILE A 48 2.95 5.61 -13.79
CA ILE A 48 2.35 6.91 -13.47
C ILE A 48 0.85 6.76 -13.16
N ILE A 49 0.12 6.01 -13.99
CA ILE A 49 -1.32 5.76 -13.79
C ILE A 49 -1.53 4.97 -12.50
N GLY A 50 -0.76 3.90 -12.29
CA GLY A 50 -0.79 3.10 -11.07
C GLY A 50 -0.57 3.95 -9.83
N ALA A 51 0.49 4.77 -9.81
CA ALA A 51 0.79 5.65 -8.68
C ALA A 51 -0.35 6.63 -8.35
N ILE A 52 -0.94 7.27 -9.37
CA ILE A 52 -2.05 8.22 -9.15
C ILE A 52 -3.30 7.49 -8.66
N CYS A 53 -3.67 6.39 -9.32
CA CYS A 53 -4.89 5.64 -9.00
C CYS A 53 -4.81 4.96 -7.64
N GLU A 54 -3.70 4.28 -7.32
CA GLU A 54 -3.47 3.60 -6.04
C GLU A 54 -3.44 4.62 -4.89
N PHE A 55 -2.71 5.72 -5.06
CA PHE A 55 -2.65 6.77 -4.05
C PHE A 55 -4.03 7.41 -3.82
N SER A 56 -4.74 7.72 -4.90
CA SER A 56 -6.09 8.30 -4.82
C SER A 56 -7.06 7.33 -4.15
N GLY A 57 -7.01 6.04 -4.48
CA GLY A 57 -7.83 5.01 -3.85
C GLY A 57 -7.53 4.86 -2.35
N ALA A 58 -6.25 4.83 -1.98
CA ALA A 58 -5.82 4.76 -0.59
C ALA A 58 -6.31 5.97 0.23
N VAL A 59 -6.21 7.19 -0.30
CA VAL A 59 -6.62 8.42 0.39
C VAL A 59 -8.14 8.56 0.46
N LEU A 60 -8.85 8.30 -0.64
CA LEU A 60 -10.29 8.57 -0.74
C LEU A 60 -11.16 7.42 -0.19
N LEU A 61 -10.71 6.18 -0.32
CA LEU A 61 -11.52 4.98 -0.03
C LEU A 61 -10.90 4.07 1.04
N GLY A 62 -9.61 4.24 1.37
CA GLY A 62 -8.88 3.32 2.25
C GLY A 62 -9.31 3.35 3.73
N GLY A 63 -9.92 4.43 4.21
CA GLY A 63 -10.28 4.59 5.62
C GLY A 63 -11.23 3.52 6.17
N GLY A 64 -12.22 3.09 5.37
CA GLY A 64 -13.18 2.05 5.78
C GLY A 64 -12.52 0.67 5.93
N VAL A 65 -11.62 0.32 5.00
CA VAL A 65 -10.88 -0.94 5.03
C VAL A 65 -9.89 -0.95 6.21
N ALA A 66 -9.13 0.15 6.40
CA ALA A 66 -8.20 0.28 7.51
C ALA A 66 -8.88 0.13 8.88
N SER A 67 -10.07 0.74 9.05
CA SER A 67 -10.86 0.59 10.29
C SER A 67 -11.33 -0.85 10.51
N THR A 68 -11.69 -1.56 9.44
CA THR A 68 -12.15 -2.95 9.52
C THR A 68 -11.02 -3.88 9.91
N VAL A 69 -9.83 -3.70 9.32
CA VAL A 69 -8.64 -4.50 9.64
C VAL A 69 -8.20 -4.25 11.08
N ALA A 70 -8.16 -2.98 11.53
CA ALA A 70 -7.72 -2.64 12.89
C ALA A 70 -8.59 -3.25 13.99
N LYS A 71 -9.91 -3.33 13.79
CA LYS A 71 -10.86 -3.87 14.76
C LYS A 71 -10.68 -5.36 15.06
N GLY A 72 -10.04 -6.13 14.17
CA GLY A 72 -9.83 -7.57 14.34
C GLY A 72 -8.45 -7.95 14.88
N ILE A 73 -7.55 -6.97 15.09
CA ILE A 73 -6.14 -7.23 15.45
C ILE A 73 -5.87 -6.98 16.94
N VAL A 74 -6.60 -6.06 17.57
CA VAL A 74 -6.46 -5.73 18.98
C VAL A 74 -7.82 -5.86 19.65
N ASP A 75 -7.94 -6.83 20.57
CA ASP A 75 -9.02 -6.83 21.56
C ASP A 75 -8.73 -5.74 22.60
N PRO A 76 -9.76 -5.01 23.08
CA PRO A 76 -9.61 -3.94 24.06
C PRO A 76 -9.09 -4.44 25.42
#